data_AF-A0A1D2AJT3-F1
#
_entry.id   AF-A0A1D2AJT3-F1
#
_cell.length_a   1.000
_cell.length_b   1.000
_cell.length_c   1.000
_cell.angle_alpha   90.00
_cell.angle_beta   90.00
_cell.angle_gamma   90.00
#
_symmetry.space_group_name_H-M   'P 1'
#
loop_
_entity.id
_entity.type
_entity.pdbx_description
1 polymer ?
#
loop_
_entity_poly.entity_id
_entity_poly.type
_entity_poly.pdbx_seq_one_letter_code
_entity_poly.pdbx_strand_id
1 'polypeptide(L)'
;NTAGHFRVYVLTFQGKLSMSGIVNAVVKGAKPRLQTFFKYAAVELRPPTPLEIPEVMCGMGNLIRSAQNGAWKNLTVKEATLNTLIGLEVFFCFFIGECVGKRSLVGYHV
;
A
#
# COMPACT_ATOMS: atom_id res chain seq x y z
N ASN A 1 -26.60 -29.27 -40.19
CA ASN A 1 -26.05 -27.92 -40.00
C ASN A 1 -25.52 -27.76 -38.57
N THR A 2 -24.62 -28.64 -38.14
CA THR A 2 -24.23 -28.77 -36.71
C THR A 2 -22.74 -28.52 -36.50
N ALA A 3 -21.92 -28.83 -37.51
CA ALA A 3 -20.48 -28.53 -37.54
C ALA A 3 -20.17 -27.03 -37.64
N GLY A 4 -21.05 -26.24 -38.26
CA GLY A 4 -20.90 -24.77 -38.35
C GLY A 4 -21.06 -24.09 -37.00
N HIS A 5 -22.03 -24.52 -36.19
CA HIS A 5 -22.26 -23.99 -34.84
C HIS A 5 -21.06 -24.29 -33.92
N PHE A 6 -20.50 -25.50 -33.96
CA PHE A 6 -19.34 -25.87 -33.14
C PHE A 6 -18.08 -25.07 -33.48
N ARG A 7 -17.81 -24.79 -34.78
CA ARG A 7 -16.68 -23.93 -35.18
C ARG A 7 -16.82 -22.49 -34.70
N VAL A 8 -18.03 -21.93 -34.65
CA VAL A 8 -18.29 -20.57 -34.15
C VAL A 8 -18.00 -20.46 -32.65
N TYR A 9 -18.35 -21.48 -31.86
CA TYR A 9 -18.03 -21.50 -30.43
C TYR A 9 -16.53 -21.64 -30.17
N VAL A 10 -15.80 -22.48 -30.92
CA VAL A 10 -14.35 -22.63 -30.77
C VAL A 10 -13.60 -21.35 -31.15
N LEU A 11 -14.04 -20.65 -32.20
CA LEU A 11 -13.44 -19.38 -32.64
C LEU A 11 -13.73 -18.23 -31.66
N THR A 12 -14.91 -18.18 -31.05
CA THR A 12 -15.22 -17.22 -29.98
C THR A 12 -14.54 -17.55 -28.65
N PHE A 13 -14.22 -18.83 -28.39
CA PHE A 13 -13.43 -19.24 -27.23
C PHE A 13 -11.94 -18.87 -27.38
N GLN A 14 -11.35 -19.15 -28.54
CA GLN A 14 -9.98 -18.75 -28.89
C GLN A 14 -9.83 -17.22 -28.90
N GLY A 15 -10.82 -16.47 -29.40
CA GLY A 15 -10.82 -15.00 -29.36
C GLY A 15 -10.90 -14.40 -27.96
N LYS A 16 -11.55 -15.09 -27.00
CA LYS A 16 -11.63 -14.68 -25.59
C LYS A 16 -10.38 -15.03 -24.79
N LEU A 17 -9.62 -16.06 -25.20
CA LEU A 17 -8.35 -16.48 -24.61
C LEU A 17 -7.12 -15.77 -25.22
N SER A 18 -7.33 -14.80 -26.10
CA SER A 18 -6.26 -13.90 -26.55
C SER A 18 -5.71 -13.13 -25.34
N MET A 19 -4.41 -12.83 -25.34
CA MET A 19 -3.74 -11.98 -24.32
C MET A 19 -4.54 -10.71 -24.01
N SER A 20 -5.18 -10.14 -25.04
CA SER A 20 -6.05 -8.96 -24.93
C SER A 20 -7.33 -9.20 -24.12
N GLY A 21 -7.91 -10.41 -24.17
CA GLY A 21 -9.08 -10.80 -23.38
C GLY A 21 -8.76 -10.95 -21.89
N ILE A 22 -7.60 -11.54 -21.58
CA ILE A 22 -7.08 -11.68 -20.20
C ILE A 22 -6.74 -10.31 -19.63
N VAL A 23 -6.01 -9.47 -20.37
CA VAL A 23 -5.68 -8.10 -19.94
C VAL A 23 -6.94 -7.28 -19.68
N ASN A 24 -7.95 -7.35 -20.56
CA ASN A 24 -9.22 -6.65 -20.35
C ASN A 24 -9.99 -7.16 -19.12
N ALA A 25 -9.95 -8.46 -18.84
CA ALA A 25 -10.56 -9.03 -17.63
C ALA A 25 -9.82 -8.57 -16.36
N VAL A 26 -8.49 -8.58 -16.38
CA VAL A 26 -7.65 -8.10 -15.27
C VAL A 26 -7.87 -6.62 -15.01
N VAL A 27 -7.87 -5.79 -16.06
CA VAL A 27 -8.12 -4.34 -15.94
C VAL A 27 -9.52 -4.08 -15.38
N LYS A 28 -10.55 -4.79 -15.86
CA LYS A 28 -11.92 -4.67 -15.32
C LYS A 28 -12.00 -5.06 -13.84
N GLY A 29 -11.24 -6.06 -13.40
CA GLY A 29 -11.17 -6.47 -11.99
C GLY A 29 -10.32 -5.55 -11.11
N ALA A 30 -9.25 -4.96 -11.65
CA ALA A 30 -8.31 -4.11 -10.92
C ALA A 30 -8.84 -2.67 -10.76
N LYS A 31 -9.55 -2.15 -11.77
CA LYS A 31 -10.04 -0.76 -11.79
C LYS A 31 -10.84 -0.36 -10.54
N PRO A 32 -11.86 -1.11 -10.08
CA PRO A 32 -12.62 -0.71 -8.88
C PRO A 32 -11.78 -0.78 -7.60
N ARG A 33 -10.82 -1.71 -7.51
CA ARG A 33 -9.93 -1.85 -6.34
C ARG A 33 -8.95 -0.69 -6.25
N LEU A 34 -8.36 -0.30 -7.39
CA LEU A 34 -7.50 0.87 -7.48
C LEU A 34 -8.27 2.16 -7.20
N GLN A 35 -9.51 2.31 -7.68
CA GLN A 35 -10.33 3.48 -7.36
C GLN A 35 -10.57 3.63 -5.86
N THR A 36 -10.90 2.55 -5.16
CA THR A 36 -11.04 2.57 -3.70
C THR A 36 -9.72 2.90 -3.00
N PHE A 37 -8.60 2.33 -3.48
CA PHE A 37 -7.27 2.66 -2.96
C PHE A 37 -6.95 4.15 -3.12
N PHE A 38 -7.12 4.71 -4.33
CA PHE A 38 -6.88 6.13 -4.60
C PHE A 38 -7.76 7.04 -3.74
N LYS A 39 -9.02 6.65 -3.47
CA LYS A 39 -9.93 7.43 -2.62
C LYS A 39 -9.37 7.60 -1.20
N TYR A 40 -8.88 6.52 -0.56
CA TYR A 40 -8.34 6.60 0.81
C TYR A 40 -6.91 7.13 0.84
N ALA A 41 -6.08 6.73 -0.13
CA ALA A 41 -4.71 7.21 -0.26
C ALA A 41 -4.64 8.74 -0.37
N ALA A 42 -5.59 9.38 -1.07
CA ALA A 42 -5.61 10.84 -1.21
C ALA A 42 -5.79 11.60 0.12
N VAL A 43 -6.39 10.96 1.14
CA VAL A 43 -6.65 11.59 2.44
C VAL A 43 -5.61 11.17 3.48
N GLU A 44 -5.23 9.89 3.48
CA GLU A 44 -4.35 9.32 4.52
C GLU A 44 -2.86 9.45 4.18
N LEU A 45 -2.50 9.39 2.89
CA LEU A 45 -1.12 9.52 2.42
C LEU A 45 -0.79 10.93 1.94
N ARG A 46 -1.64 11.93 2.26
CA ARG A 46 -1.33 13.32 1.94
C ARG A 46 -0.11 13.76 2.77
N PRO A 47 0.84 14.50 2.19
CA PRO A 47 1.86 15.14 3.00
C PRO A 47 1.18 16.06 4.02
N PRO A 48 1.67 16.12 5.26
CA PRO A 48 1.12 16.99 6.28
C PRO A 48 1.24 18.45 5.83
N THR A 49 0.28 19.27 6.22
CA THR A 49 0.38 20.70 5.98
C THR A 49 1.45 21.31 6.89
N PRO A 50 2.16 22.38 6.46
CA PRO A 50 3.21 22.99 7.27
C PRO A 50 2.76 23.43 8.67
N LEU A 51 1.47 23.73 8.83
CA LEU A 51 0.87 24.14 10.10
C LEU A 51 0.72 22.97 11.10
N GLU A 52 0.61 21.73 10.63
CA GLU A 52 0.49 20.52 11.46
C GLU A 52 1.86 20.07 12.02
N ILE A 53 2.99 20.55 11.47
CA ILE A 53 4.35 20.21 11.91
C ILE A 53 4.63 20.54 13.39
N PRO A 54 4.36 21.76 13.90
CA PRO A 54 4.61 22.09 15.31
C PRO A 54 3.80 21.22 16.29
N GLU A 55 2.60 20.80 15.92
CA GLU A 55 1.76 19.92 16.73
C GLU A 55 2.37 18.52 16.84
N VAL A 56 2.86 17.96 15.72
CA VAL A 56 3.57 16.66 15.70
C VAL A 56 4.83 16.72 16.57
N MET A 57 5.60 17.82 16.50
CA MET A 57 6.80 17.99 17.32
C MET A 57 6.48 18.04 18.82
N CYS A 58 5.39 18.69 19.20
CA CYS A 58 4.89 18.70 20.58
C CYS A 58 4.50 17.28 21.04
N GLY A 59 3.78 16.54 20.21
CA GLY A 59 3.42 15.15 20.46
C GLY A 59 4.64 14.25 20.68
N MET A 60 5.68 14.38 19.84
CA MET A 60 6.95 13.67 20.01
C MET A 60 7.63 14.00 21.34
N GLY A 61 7.66 15.28 21.74
CA GLY A 61 8.20 15.69 23.03
C GLY A 61 7.49 15.03 24.22
N ASN A 62 6.17 14.90 24.14
CA ASN A 62 5.37 14.22 25.17
C ASN A 62 5.63 12.71 25.21
N LEU A 63 5.82 12.06 24.06
CA LEU A 63 6.20 10.64 23.99
C LEU A 63 7.55 10.38 24.67
N ILE A 64 8.55 11.25 24.43
CA ILE A 64 9.87 11.13 25.06
C ILE A 64 9.77 11.28 26.58
N ARG A 65 9.04 12.29 27.06
CA ARG A 65 8.82 12.50 28.50
C ARG A 65 8.08 11.31 29.13
N SER A 66 7.06 10.77 28.45
CA SER A 66 6.31 9.60 28.89
C SER A 66 7.20 8.35 29.00
N ALA A 67 8.10 8.15 28.03
CA ALA A 67 9.08 7.07 28.06
C ALA A 67 10.08 7.23 29.22
N GLN A 68 10.60 8.44 29.44
CA GLN A 68 11.51 8.76 30.56
C GLN A 68 10.84 8.52 31.92
N ASN A 69 9.56 8.86 32.05
CA ASN A 69 8.79 8.68 33.28
C ASN A 69 8.36 7.22 33.52
N GLY A 70 8.70 6.28 32.63
CA GLY A 70 8.43 4.85 32.82
C GLY A 70 7.02 4.41 32.44
N ALA A 71 6.24 5.24 31.73
CA ALA A 71 4.86 4.93 31.37
C ALA A 71 4.71 3.65 30.50
N TRP A 72 5.77 3.28 29.78
CA TRP A 72 5.84 2.06 28.97
C TRP A 72 5.64 0.77 29.77
N LYS A 73 5.88 0.80 31.09
CA LYS A 73 5.69 -0.35 31.98
C LYS A 73 4.22 -0.66 32.29
N ASN A 74 3.34 0.33 32.11
CA ASN A 74 1.90 0.19 32.38
C ASN A 74 1.08 -0.12 31.12
N LEU A 75 1.73 -0.30 29.96
CA LEU A 75 1.05 -0.58 28.71
C LEU A 75 0.57 -2.03 28.65
N THR A 76 -0.64 -2.24 28.14
CA THR A 76 -1.12 -3.59 27.87
C THR A 76 -0.42 -4.19 26.65
N VAL A 77 -0.33 -5.52 26.56
CA VAL A 77 0.31 -6.21 25.42
C VAL A 77 -0.34 -5.81 24.08
N LYS A 78 -1.66 -5.59 24.08
CA LYS A 78 -2.40 -5.17 22.88
C LYS A 78 -1.94 -3.80 22.39
N GLU A 79 -1.85 -2.82 23.30
CA GLU A 79 -1.40 -1.46 22.98
C GLU A 79 0.07 -1.45 22.53
N ALA A 80 0.93 -2.18 23.25
CA ALA A 80 2.34 -2.30 22.89
C ALA A 80 2.48 -2.87 21.46
N THR A 81 1.74 -3.93 21.14
CA THR A 81 1.79 -4.56 19.81
C THR A 81 1.32 -3.60 18.71
N LEU A 82 0.22 -2.87 18.93
CA LEU A 82 -0.26 -1.87 17.96
C LEU A 82 0.77 -0.76 17.71
N ASN A 83 1.34 -0.21 18.79
CA ASN A 83 2.36 0.83 18.69
C ASN A 83 3.61 0.34 17.97
N THR A 84 4.02 -0.91 18.19
CA THR A 84 5.15 -1.51 17.45
C THR A 84 4.85 -1.72 15.97
N LEU A 85 3.62 -2.11 15.61
CA LEU A 85 3.23 -2.30 14.21
C LEU A 85 3.25 -0.98 13.43
N ILE A 86 2.75 0.09 14.04
CA ILE A 86 2.84 1.45 13.47
C ILE A 86 4.30 1.89 13.36
N GLY A 87 5.13 1.61 14.37
CA GLY A 87 6.57 1.89 14.31
C GLY A 87 7.28 1.16 13.16
N LEU A 88 6.90 -0.10 12.91
CA LEU A 88 7.39 -0.86 11.76
C LEU A 88 6.89 -0.30 10.43
N GLU A 89 5.64 0.16 10.33
CA GLU A 89 5.12 0.80 9.14
C GLU A 89 5.95 2.03 8.72
N VAL A 90 6.27 2.91 9.67
CA VAL A 90 7.13 4.08 9.43
C VAL A 90 8.54 3.65 8.99
N PHE A 91 9.08 2.60 9.61
CA PHE A 91 10.39 2.04 9.24
C PHE A 91 10.40 1.48 7.81
N PHE A 92 9.35 0.79 7.40
CA PHE A 92 9.23 0.31 6.01
C PHE A 92 9.04 1.46 5.02
N CYS A 93 8.35 2.54 5.40
CA CYS A 93 8.24 3.75 4.57
C CYS A 93 9.63 4.36 4.26
N PHE A 94 10.54 4.37 5.25
CA PHE A 94 11.93 4.79 5.04
C PHE A 94 12.66 3.91 4.01
N PHE A 95 12.55 2.59 4.10
CA PHE A 95 13.18 1.68 3.12
C PHE A 95 12.63 1.82 1.71
N ILE A 96 11.32 2.04 1.57
CA ILE A 96 10.72 2.34 0.27
C ILE A 96 11.32 3.63 -0.30
N GLY A 97 11.48 4.67 0.54
CA GLY A 97 12.17 5.91 0.17
C GLY A 97 13.62 5.69 -0.26
N GLU A 98 14.37 4.86 0.44
CA GLU A 98 15.73 4.46 0.07
C GLU A 98 15.78 3.76 -1.29
N CYS A 99 14.87 2.82 -1.56
CA CYS A 99 14.77 2.13 -2.86
C CYS A 99 14.48 3.12 -4.00
N VAL A 100 13.61 4.11 -3.76
CA VAL A 100 13.34 5.19 -4.72
C VAL A 100 14.56 6.09 -4.91
N GLY A 101 15.26 6.46 -3.84
CA GLY A 101 16.47 7.29 -3.87
C GLY A 101 17.62 6.64 -4.63
N LYS A 102 17.82 5.33 -4.43
CA LYS A 102 18.83 4.52 -5.13
C LYS A 102 18.43 4.12 -6.55
N ARG A 103 17.13 4.22 -6.88
CA ARG A 103 16.53 3.76 -8.15
C ARG A 103 16.82 2.29 -8.45
N SER A 104 17.07 1.48 -7.43
CA SER A 104 17.33 0.05 -7.53
C SER A 104 16.59 -0.67 -6.42
N LEU A 105 15.93 -1.77 -6.77
CA LEU A 105 15.25 -2.65 -5.82
C LEU A 105 16.24 -3.59 -5.11
N VAL A 106 17.43 -3.80 -5.68
CA VAL A 106 18.45 -4.71 -5.15
C VAL A 106 19.82 -4.07 -5.25
N GLY A 107 20.38 -3.67 -4.10
CA GLY A 107 21.74 -3.13 -4.00
C GLY A 107 21.95 -1.79 -4.73
N TYR A 108 23.12 -1.19 -4.52
CA TYR A 108 23.61 -0.16 -5.43
C TYR A 108 24.14 -0.85 -6.68
N HIS A 109 23.78 -0.34 -7.86
CA HIS A 109 24.49 -0.66 -9.09
C HIS A 109 25.89 -0.05 -8.96
N VAL A 110 26.87 -0.89 -8.57
CA VAL A 110 28.30 -0.60 -8.66
C VAL A 110 28.86 -1.09 -9.98
#